data_AF-A0A3C1KLX1-F1
#
_entry.id   AF-A0A3C1KLX1-F1
#
_cell.length_a   1.000
_cell.length_b   1.000
_cell.length_c   1.000
_cell.angle_alpha   90.00
_cell.angle_beta   90.00
_cell.angle_gamma   90.00
#
_symmetry.space_group_name_H-M   'P 1'
#
loop_
_entity.id
_entity.type
_entity.pdbx_description
1 polymer ?
#
loop_
_entity_poly.entity_id
_entity_poly.type
_entity_poly.pdbx_seq_one_letter_code
_entity_poly.pdbx_strand_id
1 'polypeptide(L)' 'VTALGEDIAAAQQSCYDAAQHIHWDGVTRRNDIGWRAIARYS' A
#
# COMPACT_ATOMS: atom_id res chain seq x y z
N VAL A 1 -5.29 -6.23 -1.56
CA VAL A 1 -6.06 -5.04 -1.15
C VAL A 1 -5.85 -3.97 -2.20
N THR A 2 -6.89 -3.19 -2.52
CA THR A 2 -6.82 -2.07 -3.45
C THR A 2 -7.44 -0.87 -2.76
N ALA A 3 -6.85 0.32 -2.91
CA ALA A 3 -7.38 1.55 -2.36
C ALA A 3 -7.24 2.69 -3.40
N LEU A 4 -8.13 3.66 -3.30
CA LEU A 4 -8.02 4.95 -3.97
C LEU A 4 -7.47 5.99 -2.96
N GLY A 5 -6.92 7.08 -3.46
CA GLY A 5 -6.43 8.21 -2.67
C GLY A 5 -6.25 9.44 -3.56
N GLU A 6 -6.07 10.61 -2.94
CA GLU A 6 -5.88 11.88 -3.66
C GLU A 6 -4.57 11.90 -4.47
N ASP A 7 -3.58 11.16 -4.01
CA ASP A 7 -2.33 10.89 -4.71
C ASP A 7 -1.87 9.44 -4.51
N ILE A 8 -0.69 9.12 -5.04
CA ILE A 8 -0.09 7.78 -4.99
C ILE A 8 0.26 7.40 -3.54
N ALA A 9 0.74 8.34 -2.73
CA ALA A 9 1.17 8.08 -1.35
C ALA A 9 -0.05 7.80 -0.45
N ALA A 10 -1.12 8.58 -0.58
CA ALA A 10 -2.37 8.40 0.14
C ALA A 10 -3.06 7.07 -0.22
N ALA A 11 -3.06 6.70 -1.50
CA ALA A 11 -3.58 5.41 -1.95
C ALA A 11 -2.74 4.23 -1.40
N GLN A 12 -1.41 4.36 -1.37
CA GLN A 12 -0.52 3.35 -0.80
C GLN A 12 -0.77 3.17 0.70
N GLN A 13 -0.83 4.27 1.47
CA GLN A 13 -1.07 4.26 2.90
C GLN A 13 -2.40 3.56 3.23
N SER A 14 -3.49 3.99 2.59
CA SER A 14 -4.82 3.39 2.78
C SER A 14 -4.86 1.90 2.43
N CYS A 15 -4.16 1.50 1.37
CA CYS A 15 -4.05 0.10 0.98
C CYS A 15 -3.33 -0.74 2.05
N TYR A 16 -2.23 -0.21 2.60
CA TYR A 16 -1.45 -0.90 3.61
C TYR A 16 -2.09 -0.91 4.99
N ASP A 17 -2.85 0.12 5.34
CA ASP A 17 -3.69 0.16 6.55
C ASP A 17 -4.80 -0.89 6.46
N ALA A 18 -5.51 -0.99 5.34
CA ALA A 18 -6.52 -2.03 5.17
C ALA A 18 -5.91 -3.45 5.13
N ALA A 19 -4.76 -3.61 4.47
CA ALA A 19 -4.06 -4.90 4.41
C ALA A 19 -3.54 -5.38 5.77
N GLN A 20 -3.31 -4.47 6.72
CA GLN A 20 -2.84 -4.81 8.06
C GLN A 20 -3.82 -5.67 8.84
N HIS A 21 -5.11 -5.70 8.46
CA HIS A 21 -6.16 -6.43 9.16
C HIS A 21 -6.39 -7.85 8.61
N ILE A 22 -5.65 -8.24 7.57
CA ILE A 22 -5.82 -9.51 6.88
C ILE A 22 -4.71 -10.47 7.34
N HIS A 23 -5.09 -11.59 7.96
CA HIS A 23 -4.15 -12.54 8.56
C HIS A 23 -4.50 -14.00 8.29
N TRP A 24 -3.49 -14.79 7.98
CA TRP A 24 -3.48 -16.25 7.99
C TRP A 24 -2.03 -16.73 8.13
N ASP A 25 -1.82 -18.01 8.45
CA ASP A 25 -0.47 -18.56 8.62
C ASP A 25 0.33 -18.51 7.29
N GLY A 26 1.56 -18.00 7.36
CA GLY A 26 2.43 -17.83 6.18
C GLY A 26 2.07 -16.68 5.24
N VAL A 27 1.20 -15.73 5.63
CA VAL A 27 0.92 -14.54 4.79
C VAL A 27 2.19 -13.71 4.56
N THR A 28 2.46 -13.39 3.29
CA THR A 28 3.57 -12.50 2.90
C THR A 28 3.08 -11.42 1.95
N ARG A 29 3.64 -10.21 2.07
CA ARG A 29 3.38 -9.10 1.15
C ARG A 29 4.62 -8.23 1.00
N ARG A 30 4.70 -7.48 -0.09
CA ARG A 30 5.66 -6.39 -0.25
C ARG A 30 5.20 -5.14 0.49
N ASN A 31 6.14 -4.38 1.04
CA ASN A 31 5.90 -3.13 1.79
C ASN A 31 6.29 -1.87 1.00
N ASP A 32 6.64 -2.00 -0.27
CA ASP A 32 7.19 -0.93 -1.12
C ASP A 32 6.39 -0.73 -2.43
N ILE A 33 5.15 -1.21 -2.52
CA ILE A 33 4.35 -1.13 -3.75
C ILE A 33 4.10 0.32 -4.13
N GLY A 34 4.73 0.80 -5.20
CA GLY A 34 4.61 2.18 -5.67
C GLY A 34 5.75 3.11 -5.26
N TRP A 35 6.78 2.62 -4.55
CA TRP A 35 7.87 3.47 -4.02
C TRP A 35 8.56 4.36 -5.07
N ARG A 36 8.76 3.84 -6.29
CA ARG A 36 9.39 4.61 -7.39
C ARG A 36 8.52 5.75 -7.90
N ALA A 37 7.20 5.55 -7.88
CA ALA A 37 6.26 6.56 -8.33
C ALA A 37 6.11 7.64 -7.25
N ILE A 38 6.04 7.25 -5.99
CA ILE A 38 6.09 8.18 -4.85
C ILE A 38 7.36 9.02 -4.90
N ALA A 39 8.54 8.38 -5.06
CA ALA A 39 9.81 9.09 -5.16
C ALA A 39 9.93 10.05 -6.37
N ARG A 40 8.99 10.00 -7.33
CA ARG A 40 9.00 10.81 -8.55
C ARG A 40 7.89 11.87 -8.59
N TYR A 41 6.76 11.62 -7.93
CA TYR A 41 5.52 12.37 -8.12
C TYR A 41 4.85 12.84 -6.82
N SER A 42 5.37 12.43 -5.66
CA SER A 42 4.94 12.91 -4.34
C SER A 42 5.81 14.05 -3.85
#